data_AF-A0A1A6G4T0-F1
#
_entry.id   AF-A0A1A6G4T0-F1
#
_cell.length_a   1.000
_cell.length_b   1.000
_cell.length_c   1.000
_cell.angle_alpha   90.00
_cell.angle_beta   90.00
_cell.angle_gamma   90.00
#
_symmetry.space_group_name_H-M   'P 1'
#
loop_
_entity.id
_entity.type
_entity.pdbx_description
1 polymer ?
#
loop_
_entity_poly.entity_id
_entity_poly.type
_entity_poly.pdbx_seq_one_letter_code
_entity_poly.pdbx_strand_id
1 'polypeptide(L)'
;SVTESFARMIHGLKVDHLTDGVIQRSKRMILDSLGVGFLGTGTEVFHKVTQYSKIYSSNTSSTVWGQPDFRLPPTYAAFVNGVA
;
A
#
# COMPACT_ATOMS: atom_id res chain seq x y z
N SER A 1 19.43 5.62 -21.85
CA SER A 1 18.08 5.71 -22.47
C SER A 1 17.11 6.34 -21.47
N VAL A 2 15.83 6.53 -21.84
CA VAL A 2 14.79 6.98 -20.88
C VAL A 2 14.72 6.00 -19.69
N THR A 3 14.68 4.69 -19.93
CA THR A 3 14.65 3.65 -18.89
C THR A 3 15.78 3.79 -17.86
N GLU A 4 17.00 4.00 -18.36
CA GLU A 4 18.18 4.14 -17.50
C GLU A 4 18.15 5.43 -16.67
N SER A 5 17.62 6.52 -17.22
CA SER A 5 17.46 7.79 -16.50
C SER A 5 16.53 7.62 -15.30
N PHE A 6 15.39 6.95 -15.48
CA PHE A 6 14.46 6.66 -14.38
C PHE A 6 15.09 5.75 -13.32
N ALA A 7 15.80 4.69 -13.74
CA ALA A 7 16.49 3.80 -12.81
C ALA A 7 17.52 4.54 -11.95
N ARG A 8 18.35 5.40 -12.58
CA ARG A 8 19.34 6.23 -11.87
C ARG A 8 18.67 7.23 -10.93
N MET A 9 17.56 7.86 -11.34
CA MET A 9 16.80 8.78 -10.49
C MET A 9 16.23 8.07 -9.26
N ILE A 10 15.57 6.91 -9.44
CA ILE A 10 14.99 6.12 -8.33
C ILE A 10 16.08 5.70 -7.34
N HIS A 11 17.23 5.23 -7.83
CA HIS A 11 18.36 4.83 -6.99
C HIS A 11 19.05 6.03 -6.30
N GLY A 12 19.14 7.18 -6.98
CA GLY A 12 19.90 8.35 -6.52
C GLY A 12 19.15 9.28 -5.57
N LEU A 13 17.81 9.23 -5.56
CA LEU A 13 17.01 10.02 -4.63
C LEU A 13 17.26 9.58 -3.17
N LYS A 14 17.31 10.57 -2.28
CA LYS A 14 17.65 10.44 -0.85
C LYS A 14 16.75 11.36 -0.04
N VAL A 15 16.70 11.16 1.27
CA VAL A 15 15.90 11.99 2.20
C VAL A 15 16.22 13.48 2.06
N ASP A 16 17.49 13.83 1.83
CA ASP A 16 17.94 15.23 1.65
C ASP A 16 17.34 15.93 0.42
N HIS A 17 16.77 15.17 -0.53
CA HIS A 17 16.08 15.72 -1.70
C HIS A 17 14.59 16.01 -1.43
N LEU A 18 14.06 15.64 -0.26
CA LEU A 18 12.68 15.92 0.11
C LEU A 18 12.53 17.39 0.49
N THR A 19 11.63 18.09 -0.19
CA THR A 19 11.27 19.47 0.15
C THR A 19 10.09 19.50 1.13
N ASP A 20 10.01 20.54 1.94
CA ASP A 20 8.88 20.74 2.87
C ASP A 20 7.53 20.69 2.16
N GLY A 21 7.45 21.24 0.94
CA GLY A 21 6.25 21.22 0.11
C GLY A 21 5.82 19.81 -0.28
N VAL A 22 6.76 18.91 -0.61
CA VAL A 22 6.44 17.50 -0.90
C VAL A 22 6.06 16.77 0.38
N ILE A 23 6.79 16.98 1.48
CA ILE A 23 6.50 16.34 2.78
C ILE A 23 5.09 16.69 3.26
N GLN A 24 4.71 17.96 3.23
CA GLN A 24 3.38 18.43 3.65
C GLN A 24 2.26 17.81 2.81
N ARG A 25 2.44 17.75 1.47
CA ARG A 25 1.45 17.15 0.57
C ARG A 25 1.38 15.63 0.74
N SER A 26 2.52 14.94 0.83
CA SER A 26 2.57 13.50 1.02
C SER A 26 1.92 13.05 2.33
N LYS A 27 2.08 13.80 3.44
CA LYS A 27 1.38 13.50 4.70
C LYS A 27 -0.14 13.54 4.54
N ARG A 28 -0.65 14.56 3.84
CA ARG A 28 -2.10 14.67 3.54
C ARG A 28 -2.56 13.50 2.68
N MET A 29 -1.80 13.13 1.65
CA MET A 29 -2.11 11.99 0.79
C MET A 29 -2.15 10.68 1.58
N ILE A 30 -1.15 10.41 2.44
CA ILE A 30 -1.10 9.21 3.26
C ILE A 30 -2.32 9.14 4.19
N LEU A 31 -2.66 10.24 4.88
CA LEU A 31 -3.80 10.27 5.79
C LEU A 31 -5.12 10.05 5.06
N ASP A 32 -5.31 10.69 3.91
CA ASP A 32 -6.50 10.57 3.07
C ASP A 32 -6.65 9.13 2.53
N SER A 33 -5.57 8.55 1.97
CA SER A 33 -5.56 7.18 1.44
C SER A 33 -5.83 6.12 2.51
N LEU A 34 -5.27 6.29 3.72
CA LEU A 34 -5.62 5.41 4.84
C LEU A 34 -7.10 5.55 5.22
N GLY A 35 -7.61 6.78 5.26
CA GLY A 35 -9.02 7.05 5.58
C GLY A 35 -9.99 6.36 4.62
N VAL A 36 -9.81 6.57 3.30
CA VAL A 36 -10.66 5.91 2.30
C VAL A 36 -10.44 4.40 2.26
N GLY A 37 -9.20 3.93 2.48
CA GLY A 37 -8.90 2.51 2.55
C GLY A 37 -9.59 1.81 3.72
N PHE A 38 -9.59 2.40 4.93
CA PHE A 38 -10.35 1.84 6.06
C PHE A 38 -11.85 1.80 5.78
N LEU A 39 -12.41 2.87 5.20
CA LEU A 39 -13.82 2.93 4.81
C LEU A 39 -14.16 1.85 3.77
N GLY A 40 -13.26 1.65 2.81
CA GLY A 40 -13.37 0.69 1.72
C GLY A 40 -13.39 -0.78 2.13
N THR A 41 -12.89 -1.10 3.33
CA THR A 41 -12.95 -2.46 3.88
C THR A 41 -14.38 -2.99 4.06
N GLY A 42 -15.37 -2.10 4.12
CA GLY A 42 -16.79 -2.44 4.18
C GLY A 42 -17.42 -2.80 2.84
N THR A 43 -16.70 -2.69 1.73
CA THR A 43 -17.24 -2.92 0.38
C THR A 43 -17.30 -4.40 0.02
N GLU A 44 -18.26 -4.77 -0.84
CA GLU A 44 -18.38 -6.14 -1.33
C GLU A 44 -17.16 -6.58 -2.15
N VAL A 45 -16.55 -5.64 -2.90
CA VAL A 45 -15.34 -5.91 -3.67
C VAL A 45 -14.17 -6.26 -2.76
N PHE A 46 -13.98 -5.52 -1.66
CA PHE A 46 -12.97 -5.84 -0.65
C PHE A 46 -13.19 -7.24 -0.06
N HIS A 47 -14.44 -7.60 0.24
CA HIS A 47 -14.76 -8.93 0.74
C HIS A 47 -14.38 -10.03 -0.27
N LYS A 48 -14.73 -9.86 -1.55
CA LYS A 48 -14.41 -10.83 -2.62
C LYS A 48 -12.91 -11.05 -2.75
N VAL A 49 -12.12 -9.98 -2.83
CA VAL A 49 -10.66 -10.09 -2.98
C VAL A 49 -9.99 -10.63 -1.72
N THR A 50 -10.55 -10.36 -0.54
CA THR A 50 -10.07 -10.90 0.73
C THR A 50 -10.31 -12.40 0.82
N GLN A 51 -11.51 -12.89 0.45
CA GLN A 51 -11.80 -14.33 0.41
C GLN A 51 -10.90 -15.06 -0.57
N TYR A 52 -10.68 -14.50 -1.76
CA TYR A 52 -9.73 -15.04 -2.73
C TYR A 52 -8.32 -15.12 -2.14
N SER A 53 -7.86 -14.06 -1.46
CA SER A 53 -6.48 -13.97 -0.98
C SER A 53 -6.15 -14.91 0.18
N LYS A 54 -7.15 -15.42 0.92
CA LYS A 54 -6.98 -16.33 2.06
C LYS A 54 -6.27 -17.63 1.73
N ILE A 55 -6.32 -18.08 0.48
CA ILE A 55 -5.70 -19.34 0.05
C ILE A 55 -4.17 -19.26 0.01
N TYR A 56 -3.61 -18.04 0.06
CA TYR A 56 -2.17 -17.82 -0.03
C TYR A 56 -1.57 -17.65 1.36
N SER A 57 -0.55 -18.46 1.65
CA SER A 57 0.26 -18.36 2.87
C SER A 57 1.74 -18.22 2.51
N SER A 58 2.50 -17.55 3.38
CA SER A 58 3.94 -17.33 3.24
C SER A 58 4.55 -17.20 4.64
N ASN A 59 5.84 -17.49 4.76
CA ASN A 59 6.59 -17.30 6.02
C ASN A 59 6.64 -15.83 6.45
N THR A 60 6.49 -14.89 5.51
CA THR A 60 6.36 -13.47 5.79
C THR A 60 4.91 -13.02 5.62
N SER A 61 4.44 -12.18 6.53
CA SER A 61 3.05 -11.71 6.53
C SER A 61 2.95 -10.23 6.87
N SER A 62 1.93 -9.58 6.30
CA SER A 62 1.56 -8.18 6.48
C SER A 62 0.09 -8.06 6.87
N THR A 63 -0.27 -6.94 7.51
CA THR A 63 -1.61 -6.70 8.04
C THR A 63 -2.57 -6.24 6.95
N VAL A 64 -3.81 -6.74 7.01
CA VAL A 64 -4.94 -6.22 6.24
C VAL A 64 -5.61 -5.10 7.04
N TRP A 65 -5.81 -3.93 6.42
CA TRP A 65 -6.38 -2.78 7.10
C TRP A 65 -7.79 -3.10 7.63
N GLY A 66 -8.09 -2.64 8.85
CA GLY A 66 -9.37 -2.88 9.53
C GLY A 66 -9.57 -4.32 10.04
N GLN A 67 -8.63 -5.24 9.82
CA GLN A 67 -8.75 -6.67 10.16
C GLN A 67 -7.50 -7.16 10.93
N PRO A 68 -7.37 -6.85 12.23
CA PRO A 68 -6.13 -7.07 12.99
C PRO A 68 -5.71 -8.54 13.10
N ASP A 69 -6.69 -9.46 13.17
CA ASP A 69 -6.44 -10.90 13.30
C ASP A 69 -6.10 -11.58 11.96
N PHE A 70 -6.20 -10.83 10.85
CA PHE A 70 -6.05 -11.37 9.51
C PHE A 70 -4.77 -10.84 8.85
N ARG A 71 -3.89 -11.79 8.49
CA ARG A 71 -2.59 -11.50 7.87
C ARG A 71 -2.44 -12.27 6.58
N LEU A 72 -1.81 -11.64 5.60
CA LEU A 72 -1.56 -12.19 4.27
C LEU A 72 -0.09 -12.02 3.89
N PRO A 73 0.43 -12.77 2.91
CA PRO A 73 1.72 -12.45 2.30
C PRO A 73 1.75 -10.98 1.83
N PRO A 74 2.90 -10.28 1.89
CA PRO A 74 2.95 -8.84 1.61
C PRO A 74 2.34 -8.42 0.26
N THR A 75 2.47 -9.26 -0.77
CA THR A 75 1.87 -9.03 -2.10
C THR A 75 0.35 -9.00 -2.04
N TYR A 76 -0.28 -9.95 -1.33
CA TYR A 76 -1.72 -10.04 -1.19
C TYR A 76 -2.27 -9.04 -0.17
N ALA A 77 -1.53 -8.73 0.89
CA ALA A 77 -1.88 -7.64 1.81
C ALA A 77 -1.92 -6.29 1.09
N ALA A 78 -0.92 -5.99 0.25
CA ALA A 78 -0.91 -4.77 -0.56
C ALA A 78 -2.04 -4.76 -1.60
N PHE A 79 -2.34 -5.90 -2.22
CA PHE A 79 -3.47 -6.03 -3.15
C PHE A 79 -4.81 -5.72 -2.49
N VAL A 80 -5.15 -6.36 -1.36
CA VAL A 80 -6.46 -6.12 -0.71
C VAL A 80 -6.56 -4.73 -0.11
N ASN A 81 -5.47 -4.18 0.45
CA ASN A 81 -5.46 -2.80 0.96
C ASN A 81 -5.54 -1.75 -0.15
N GLY A 82 -5.07 -2.06 -1.36
CA GLY A 82 -5.21 -1.18 -2.52
C GLY A 82 -6.57 -1.27 -3.21
N VAL A 83 -7.33 -2.35 -2.98
CA VAL A 83 -8.72 -2.51 -3.47
C VAL A 83 -9.73 -1.85 -2.53
N ALA A 84 -9.43 -1.80 -1.23
CA ALA A 84 -10.22 -1.08 -0.24
C ALA A 84 -10.27 0.41 -0.60
#